data_AF-A0A6V7JVK9-F1
#
_entry.id   AF-A0A6V7JVK9-F1
#
_cell.length_a   1.000
_cell.length_b   1.000
_cell.length_c   1.000
_cell.angle_alpha   90.00
_cell.angle_beta   90.00
_cell.angle_gamma   90.00
#
_symmetry.space_group_name_H-M   'P 1'
#
loop_
_entity.id
_entity.type
_entity.pdbx_description
1 polymer ?
#
loop_
_entity_poly.entity_id
_entity_poly.type
_entity_poly.pdbx_seq_one_letter_code
_entity_poly.pdbx_strand_id
1 'polypeptide(L)'
;KIRNVIIENGFKVMRSRRKTITAEEARLFYQEHHGKFFYNRLVTFMCSGPSDIHILAGPDSILKWRELMGPTKVYQAQHTAPDSIRGKFGLSDTRNATHGS
;
A
#
# COMPACT_ATOMS: atom_id res chain seq x y z
N LYS A 1 -12.78 6.17 0.22
CA LYS A 1 -13.08 4.89 -0.47
C LYS A 1 -12.26 3.74 0.11
N ILE A 2 -10.94 3.69 -0.06
CA ILE A 2 -10.09 2.59 0.49
C ILE A 2 -10.22 2.44 2.01
N ARG A 3 -10.25 3.55 2.77
CA ARG A 3 -10.47 3.49 4.23
C ARG A 3 -11.76 2.78 4.63
N ASN A 4 -12.84 2.97 3.85
CA ASN A 4 -14.12 2.30 4.13
C ASN A 4 -13.99 0.80 3.86
N VAL A 5 -13.35 0.41 2.75
CA VAL A 5 -13.05 -1.00 2.44
C VAL A 5 -12.29 -1.65 3.61
N ILE A 6 -11.30 -0.97 4.19
CA ILE A 6 -10.55 -1.47 5.36
C ILE A 6 -11.49 -1.74 6.55
N ILE A 7 -12.35 -0.77 6.89
CA ILE A 7 -13.25 -0.86 8.06
C ILE A 7 -14.33 -1.94 7.83
N GLU A 8 -14.92 -1.99 6.64
CA GLU A 8 -15.93 -2.96 6.25
C GLU A 8 -15.38 -4.40 6.26
N ASN A 9 -14.07 -4.57 6.04
CA ASN A 9 -13.38 -5.87 6.15
C ASN A 9 -12.87 -6.17 7.57
N GLY A 10 -13.41 -5.48 8.59
CA GLY A 10 -13.22 -5.84 10.00
C GLY A 10 -11.92 -5.35 10.64
N PHE A 11 -11.16 -4.48 9.97
CA PHE A 11 -10.00 -3.84 10.58
C PHE A 11 -10.39 -2.68 11.49
N LYS A 12 -9.81 -2.66 12.69
CA LYS A 12 -9.84 -1.49 13.56
C LYS A 12 -8.68 -0.56 13.19
N VAL A 13 -8.99 0.69 12.84
CA VAL A 13 -7.98 1.70 12.59
C VAL A 13 -7.56 2.34 13.91
N MET A 14 -6.44 1.90 14.47
CA MET A 14 -5.92 2.35 15.77
C MET A 14 -5.36 3.77 15.71
N ARG A 15 -4.66 4.09 14.62
CA ARG A 15 -4.08 5.42 14.39
C ARG A 15 -4.14 5.75 12.91
N SER A 16 -4.24 7.03 12.59
CA SER A 16 -4.17 7.52 11.22
C SER A 16 -3.41 8.83 11.17
N ARG A 17 -2.62 9.03 10.11
CA ARG A 17 -1.96 10.29 9.82
C ARG A 17 -1.90 10.48 8.31
N ARG A 18 -2.34 11.64 7.84
CA ARG A 18 -2.09 12.07 6.46
C ARG A 18 -0.80 12.89 6.42
N LYS A 19 0.15 12.50 5.58
CA LYS A 19 1.46 13.17 5.49
C LYS A 19 2.09 12.96 4.12
N THR A 20 2.72 13.99 3.56
CA THR A 20 3.66 13.84 2.44
C THR A 20 5.01 13.36 2.99
N ILE A 21 5.43 12.17 2.56
CA ILE A 21 6.64 11.50 3.04
C ILE A 21 7.86 12.19 2.41
N THR A 22 8.87 12.53 3.22
CA THR A 22 10.09 13.15 2.68
C THR A 22 10.97 12.11 1.96
N ALA A 23 11.87 12.57 1.09
CA ALA A 23 12.79 11.65 0.39
C ALA A 23 13.69 10.88 1.37
N GLU A 24 14.10 11.50 2.46
CA GLU A 24 14.87 10.84 3.53
C GLU A 24 14.06 9.73 4.20
N GLU A 25 12.82 10.03 4.62
CA GLU A 25 11.92 9.05 5.23
C GLU A 25 11.62 7.87 4.30
N ALA A 26 11.36 8.15 3.01
CA ALA A 26 11.10 7.11 2.03
C ALA A 26 12.33 6.22 1.78
N ARG A 27 13.54 6.79 1.71
CA ARG A 27 14.78 6.02 1.55
C ARG A 27 15.07 5.13 2.76
N LEU A 28 14.86 5.66 3.97
CA LEU A 28 15.00 4.88 5.20
C LEU A 28 13.97 3.74 5.23
N PHE A 29 12.71 4.04 4.91
CA PHE A 29 11.63 3.05 4.91
C PHE A 29 11.85 1.93 3.88
N TYR A 30 12.41 2.24 2.70
CA TYR A 30 12.67 1.27 1.64
C TYR A 30 14.14 0.84 1.55
N GLN A 31 14.92 0.96 2.64
CA GLN A 31 16.35 0.65 2.63
C GLN A 31 16.67 -0.76 2.11
N GLU A 32 15.81 -1.74 2.39
CA GLU A 32 15.92 -3.12 1.88
C GLU A 32 15.82 -3.25 0.35
N HIS A 33 15.40 -2.19 -0.34
CA HIS A 33 15.30 -2.14 -1.79
C HIS A 33 16.41 -1.30 -2.43
N HIS A 34 17.36 -0.81 -1.64
CA HIS A 34 18.50 -0.06 -2.15
C HIS A 34 19.26 -0.88 -3.21
N GLY A 35 19.65 -0.24 -4.31
CA GLY A 35 20.34 -0.87 -5.44
C GLY A 35 19.43 -1.60 -6.45
N LYS A 36 18.13 -1.80 -6.15
CA LYS A 36 17.20 -2.36 -7.15
C LYS A 36 16.89 -1.33 -8.24
N PHE A 37 16.74 -1.78 -9.49
CA PHE A 37 16.51 -0.91 -10.65
C PHE A 37 15.29 0.03 -10.50
N PHE A 38 14.29 -0.37 -9.70
CA PHE A 38 13.07 0.40 -9.46
C PHE A 38 13.15 1.33 -8.24
N TYR A 39 14.21 1.28 -7.44
CA TYR A 39 14.31 1.94 -6.14
C TYR A 39 14.08 3.46 -6.22
N ASN A 40 14.79 4.13 -7.13
CA ASN A 40 14.66 5.58 -7.28
C ASN A 40 13.24 5.98 -7.73
N ARG A 41 12.62 5.18 -8.59
CA ARG A 41 11.24 5.43 -9.03
C ARG A 41 10.25 5.24 -7.88
N LEU A 42 10.46 4.24 -7.03
CA LEU A 42 9.65 3.98 -5.84
C LEU A 42 9.74 5.15 -4.85
N VAL A 43 10.95 5.58 -4.50
CA VAL A 43 11.18 6.71 -3.59
C VAL A 43 10.53 7.98 -4.13
N THR A 44 10.78 8.34 -5.39
CA THR A 44 10.19 9.53 -6.02
C THR A 44 8.67 9.49 -6.01
N PHE A 45 8.06 8.33 -6.27
CA PHE A 45 6.60 8.19 -6.24
C PHE A 45 6.03 8.35 -4.83
N MET A 46 6.65 7.75 -3.82
CA MET A 46 6.18 7.84 -2.44
C MET A 46 6.26 9.26 -1.87
N CYS A 47 7.13 10.10 -2.43
CA CYS A 47 7.28 11.51 -2.09
C CYS A 47 6.42 12.46 -2.93
N SER A 48 5.74 11.98 -3.98
CA SER A 48 5.06 12.86 -4.94
C SER A 48 3.74 13.47 -4.43
N GLY A 49 3.31 13.12 -3.22
CA GLY A 49 2.07 13.62 -2.64
C GLY A 49 1.77 13.09 -1.24
N PRO A 50 0.65 13.52 -0.64
CA PRO A 50 0.25 13.08 0.68
C PRO A 50 -0.19 11.61 0.66
N SER A 51 0.31 10.84 1.62
CA SER A 51 -0.10 9.46 1.90
C SER A 51 -0.98 9.40 3.15
N ASP A 52 -1.98 8.53 3.13
CA ASP A 52 -2.76 8.16 4.31
C ASP A 52 -2.10 6.95 4.98
N ILE A 53 -1.52 7.16 6.17
CA ILE A 53 -0.77 6.16 6.93
C ILE A 53 -1.66 5.66 8.06
N HIS A 54 -1.79 4.35 8.19
CA HIS A 54 -2.69 3.72 9.17
C HIS A 54 -1.98 2.65 9.98
N ILE A 55 -2.32 2.57 11.27
CA ILE A 55 -2.04 1.39 12.10
C ILE A 55 -3.35 0.61 12.20
N LEU A 56 -3.35 -0.61 11.66
CA LEU A 56 -4.51 -1.48 11.61
C LEU A 56 -4.38 -2.59 12.66
N ALA A 57 -5.48 -2.92 13.33
CA ALA A 57 -5.56 -4.02 14.29
C ALA A 57 -6.74 -4.94 13.96
N GLY A 58 -6.55 -6.23 14.22
CA GLY A 58 -7.55 -7.27 14.03
C GLY A 58 -6.91 -8.66 14.14
N PRO A 59 -7.71 -9.73 14.27
CA PRO A 59 -7.20 -11.10 14.23
C PRO A 59 -6.59 -11.40 12.87
N ASP A 60 -5.39 -11.98 12.85
CA ASP A 60 -4.61 -12.31 11.64
C ASP A 60 -4.42 -11.11 10.71
N SER A 61 -4.23 -9.92 11.28
CA SER A 61 -4.26 -8.65 10.55
C SER A 61 -3.27 -8.57 9.40
N ILE A 62 -2.07 -9.15 9.54
CA ILE A 62 -1.07 -9.16 8.47
C ILE A 62 -1.57 -9.98 7.27
N LEU A 63 -1.98 -11.24 7.51
CA LEU A 63 -2.45 -12.12 6.44
C LEU A 63 -3.67 -11.52 5.74
N LYS A 64 -4.68 -11.10 6.51
CA LYS A 64 -5.90 -10.47 5.98
C LYS A 64 -5.62 -9.19 5.21
N TRP A 65 -4.63 -8.41 5.64
CA TRP A 65 -4.30 -7.16 4.96
C TRP A 65 -3.66 -7.46 3.60
N ARG A 66 -2.79 -8.47 3.54
CA ARG A 66 -2.16 -8.92 2.29
C ARG A 66 -3.19 -9.48 1.32
N GLU A 67 -4.15 -10.26 1.80
CA GLU A 67 -5.28 -10.76 1.01
C GLU A 67 -6.15 -9.62 0.47
N LEU A 68 -6.53 -8.67 1.34
CA LEU A 68 -7.37 -7.52 0.96
C LEU A 68 -6.68 -6.59 -0.05
N MET A 69 -5.36 -6.40 0.07
CA MET A 69 -4.58 -5.67 -0.92
C MET A 69 -4.56 -6.38 -2.27
N GLY A 70 -4.44 -7.71 -2.28
CA GLY A 70 -4.31 -8.52 -3.49
C GLY A 70 -2.88 -8.56 -4.08
N PRO A 71 -2.70 -9.22 -5.24
CA PRO A 71 -1.39 -9.37 -5.89
C PRO A 71 -0.69 -8.05 -6.16
N THR A 72 0.64 -7.99 -6.01
CA THR A 72 1.42 -6.75 -6.18
C THR A 72 1.36 -6.22 -7.61
N LYS A 73 1.35 -7.11 -8.61
CA LYS A 73 1.22 -6.75 -10.02
C LYS A 73 -0.23 -6.41 -10.31
N VAL A 74 -0.50 -5.16 -10.70
CA VAL A 74 -1.88 -4.66 -10.87
C VAL A 74 -2.63 -5.46 -11.92
N TYR A 75 -1.98 -5.77 -13.04
CA TYR A 75 -2.58 -6.62 -14.08
C TYR A 75 -3.02 -7.98 -13.53
N GLN A 76 -2.16 -8.64 -12.74
CA GLN A 76 -2.51 -9.91 -12.10
C GLN A 76 -3.68 -9.73 -11.12
N ALA A 77 -3.66 -8.69 -10.30
CA ALA A 77 -4.75 -8.39 -9.37
C ALA A 77 -6.08 -8.16 -10.09
N GLN A 78 -6.08 -7.41 -11.20
CA GLN A 78 -7.27 -7.17 -12.01
C GLN A 78 -7.87 -8.46 -12.59
N HIS A 79 -7.05 -9.45 -12.90
CA HIS A 79 -7.51 -10.73 -13.44
C HIS A 79 -7.91 -11.75 -12.37
N THR A 80 -7.13 -11.89 -11.29
CA THR A 80 -7.31 -12.97 -10.31
C THR A 80 -8.07 -12.53 -9.06
N ALA A 81 -8.06 -11.24 -8.75
CA ALA A 81 -8.70 -10.66 -7.57
C ALA A 81 -9.23 -9.24 -7.88
N PRO A 82 -10.14 -9.09 -8.86
CA PRO A 82 -10.62 -7.77 -9.30
C PRO A 82 -11.23 -6.96 -8.16
N ASP A 83 -11.75 -7.65 -7.13
CA ASP A 83 -12.33 -7.01 -5.96
C ASP A 83 -11.33 -6.53 -4.89
N SER A 84 -10.07 -6.94 -5.00
CA SER A 84 -9.00 -6.47 -4.11
C SER A 84 -8.71 -4.98 -4.28
N ILE A 85 -8.05 -4.37 -3.31
CA ILE A 85 -7.71 -2.94 -3.38
C ILE A 85 -6.83 -2.66 -4.62
N ARG A 86 -5.84 -3.51 -4.91
CA ARG A 86 -4.99 -3.37 -6.10
C ARG A 86 -5.75 -3.61 -7.40
N GLY A 87 -6.70 -4.55 -7.42
CA GLY A 87 -7.57 -4.78 -8.56
C GLY A 87 -8.44 -3.57 -8.89
N LYS A 88 -9.07 -2.95 -7.88
CA LYS A 88 -9.98 -1.82 -8.06
C LYS A 88 -9.29 -0.47 -8.31
N PHE A 89 -8.17 -0.23 -7.63
CA PHE A 89 -7.57 1.11 -7.56
C PHE A 89 -6.12 1.19 -8.09
N GLY A 90 -5.50 0.05 -8.41
CA GLY A 90 -4.16 0.03 -8.98
C GLY A 90 -4.11 0.57 -10.41
N LEU A 91 -3.01 1.25 -10.74
CA LEU A 91 -2.76 1.79 -12.09
C LEU A 91 -1.53 1.16 -12.76
N SER A 92 -0.53 0.77 -11.97
CA SER A 92 0.70 0.11 -12.45
C SER A 92 1.42 -0.56 -11.29
N ASP A 93 2.48 -1.32 -11.57
CA ASP A 93 3.23 -2.04 -10.53
C ASP A 93 3.83 -1.14 -9.44
N THR A 94 4.26 0.07 -9.79
CA THR A 94 4.73 1.07 -8.80
C THR A 94 3.57 1.87 -8.19
N ARG A 95 2.46 2.02 -8.92
CA ARG A 95 1.27 2.77 -8.50
C ARG A 95 0.12 1.81 -8.22
N ASN A 96 0.30 0.93 -7.23
CA ASN A 96 -0.64 -0.13 -6.87
C ASN A 96 -1.56 0.26 -5.69
N ALA A 97 -1.72 1.56 -5.42
CA ALA A 97 -2.60 2.15 -4.41
C ALA A 97 -2.29 1.85 -2.92
N THR A 98 -1.67 0.73 -2.57
CA THR A 98 -1.44 0.32 -1.17
C THR A 98 -0.13 -0.41 -0.94
N HIS A 99 0.45 -0.15 0.23
CA HIS A 99 1.61 -0.84 0.80
C HIS A 99 1.26 -1.38 2.19
N GLY A 100 1.89 -2.48 2.59
CA GLY A 100 1.65 -3.13 3.87
C GLY A 100 2.71 -4.17 4.22
N SER A 101 2.76 -4.49 5.52
CA SER A 101 3.61 -5.53 6.11
C SER A 101 3.31 -6.94 5.62
#